data_AF-A0A2K9N7D6-F1
#
_entry.id   AF-A0A2K9N7D6-F1
#
_cell.length_a   1.000
_cell.length_b   1.000
_cell.length_c   1.000
_cell.angle_alpha   90.00
_cell.angle_beta   90.00
_cell.angle_gamma   90.00
#
_symmetry.space_group_name_H-M   'P 1'
#
loop_
_entity.id
_entity.type
_entity.pdbx_description
1 polymer ?
#
loop_
_entity_poly.entity_id
_entity_poly.type
_entity_poly.pdbx_seq_one_letter_code
_entity_poly.pdbx_strand_id
1 'polypeptide(L)'
;MRTLIALAFVAALGVTAAHASDSAQVAAKEPAAAVTRTEPVTSSEARDIAKTWMKSNNYRFGRVGDVREKDGVFLVELKSADGIRFATLKVNAATGEIVS
;
A
#
# COMPACT_ATOMS: atom_id res chain seq x y z
N MET A 1 -27.36 29.08 34.32
CA MET A 1 -26.36 28.63 35.31
C MET A 1 -25.45 27.65 34.61
N ARG A 2 -24.13 27.90 34.63
CA ARG A 2 -23.07 27.09 34.00
C ARG A 2 -22.62 26.02 34.99
N THR A 3 -22.51 24.76 34.55
CA THR A 3 -21.86 23.68 35.31
C THR A 3 -20.70 23.12 34.50
N LEU A 4 -19.63 22.83 35.24
CA LEU A 4 -18.23 22.70 34.82
C LEU A 4 -17.89 21.36 34.18
N ILE A 5 -16.81 21.39 33.42
CA ILE A 5 -16.05 20.28 32.80
C ILE A 5 -15.44 19.37 33.87
N ALA A 6 -15.40 18.06 33.61
CA ALA A 6 -14.36 17.17 34.14
C ALA A 6 -13.96 16.11 33.09
N LEU A 7 -12.68 16.14 32.73
CA LEU A 7 -11.99 15.17 31.89
C LEU A 7 -11.54 13.98 32.76
N ALA A 8 -11.67 12.75 32.29
CA ALA A 8 -10.93 11.62 32.86
C ALA A 8 -10.52 10.64 31.74
N PHE A 9 -9.22 10.66 31.45
CA PHE A 9 -8.52 9.63 30.68
C PHE A 9 -8.58 8.31 31.45
N VAL A 10 -8.95 7.21 30.79
CA VAL A 10 -8.63 5.85 31.25
C VAL A 10 -7.92 5.14 30.11
N ALA A 11 -6.59 5.13 30.19
CA ALA A 11 -5.76 4.11 29.56
C ALA A 11 -5.70 2.93 30.54
N ALA A 12 -6.24 1.78 30.16
CA ALA A 12 -6.01 0.52 30.85
C ALA A 12 -5.68 -0.56 29.81
N LEU A 13 -4.40 -0.94 29.83
CA LEU A 13 -3.81 -2.08 29.15
C LEU A 13 -4.55 -3.37 29.55
N GLY A 14 -5.11 -4.05 28.56
CA GLY A 14 -5.62 -5.42 28.70
C GLY A 14 -4.71 -6.40 27.99
N VAL A 15 -3.52 -6.67 28.56
CA VAL A 15 -2.75 -7.87 28.21
C VAL A 15 -3.46 -9.06 28.86
N THR A 16 -4.13 -9.88 28.05
CA THR A 16 -4.40 -11.26 28.41
C THR A 16 -3.85 -12.14 27.29
N ALA A 17 -2.63 -12.62 27.51
CA ALA A 17 -2.08 -13.75 26.79
C ALA A 17 -2.86 -15.00 27.24
N ALA A 18 -3.69 -15.53 26.37
CA ALA A 18 -4.20 -16.89 26.47
C ALA A 18 -3.71 -17.64 25.23
N HIS A 19 -2.55 -18.29 25.38
CA HIS A 19 -2.10 -19.33 24.45
C HIS A 19 -2.97 -20.58 24.66
N ALA A 20 -3.68 -20.99 23.61
CA ALA A 20 -4.09 -22.37 23.41
C ALA A 20 -4.05 -22.66 21.91
N SER A 21 -2.99 -23.35 21.50
CA SER A 21 -2.69 -23.83 20.16
C SER A 21 -3.77 -24.80 19.65
N ASP A 22 -4.23 -24.67 18.40
CA ASP A 22 -3.91 -25.67 17.37
C ASP A 22 -4.23 -25.16 15.93
N SER A 23 -3.24 -25.40 15.09
CA SER A 23 -3.12 -25.49 13.62
C SER A 23 -4.13 -24.86 12.65
N ALA A 24 -3.54 -24.12 11.70
CA ALA A 24 -4.06 -23.78 10.37
C ALA A 24 -5.07 -22.64 10.28
N GLN A 25 -4.59 -21.40 10.43
CA GLN A 25 -5.07 -20.31 9.58
C GLN A 25 -3.87 -19.49 9.11
N VAL A 26 -3.49 -19.82 7.86
CA VAL A 26 -2.86 -18.96 6.86
C VAL A 26 -2.43 -17.62 7.43
N ALA A 27 -1.11 -17.41 7.51
CA ALA A 27 -0.48 -16.13 7.75
C ALA A 27 -1.24 -15.05 6.97
N ALA A 28 -2.16 -14.39 7.65
CA ALA A 28 -2.76 -13.16 7.20
C ALA A 28 -1.57 -12.22 7.16
N LYS A 29 -1.00 -12.08 5.97
CA LYS A 29 -0.01 -11.07 5.64
C LYS A 29 -0.67 -9.77 6.08
N GLU A 30 -0.27 -9.29 7.25
CA GLU A 30 -0.76 -8.08 7.86
C GLU A 30 -0.81 -7.04 6.74
N PRO A 31 -1.97 -6.47 6.39
CA PRO A 31 -2.01 -5.46 5.36
C PRO A 31 -1.05 -4.37 5.82
N ALA A 32 0.01 -4.16 5.04
CA ALA A 32 1.00 -3.13 5.33
C ALA A 32 0.22 -1.88 5.70
N ALA A 33 0.44 -1.38 6.92
CA ALA A 33 -0.35 -0.30 7.48
C ALA A 33 -0.47 0.82 6.45
N ALA A 34 -1.71 1.23 6.16
CA ALA A 34 -2.00 2.26 5.18
C ALA A 34 -1.16 3.50 5.50
N VAL A 35 -0.13 3.75 4.68
CA VAL A 35 0.78 4.87 4.89
C VAL A 35 -0.02 6.13 4.59
N THR A 36 -0.48 6.80 5.65
CA THR A 36 -1.17 8.09 5.54
C THR A 36 -0.18 9.15 5.06
N ARG A 37 -0.02 9.25 3.73
CA ARG A 37 0.66 10.37 3.07
C ARG A 37 -0.17 11.63 3.23
N THR A 38 0.52 12.74 3.47
CA THR A 38 -0.06 14.09 3.51
C THR A 38 -0.31 14.67 2.11
N GLU A 39 0.36 14.15 1.08
CA GLU A 39 0.21 14.58 -0.31
C GLU A 39 -0.02 13.37 -1.24
N PRO A 40 -0.94 13.51 -2.21
CA PRO A 40 -1.19 12.47 -3.20
C PRO A 40 0.08 12.18 -4.00
N VAL A 41 0.18 10.94 -4.45
CA VAL A 41 1.27 10.44 -5.28
C VAL A 41 1.23 11.13 -6.64
N THR A 42 2.39 11.55 -7.11
CA THR A 42 2.55 12.08 -8.46
C THR A 42 2.76 10.97 -9.49
N SER A 43 2.55 11.27 -10.77
CA SER A 43 2.80 10.31 -11.86
C SER A 43 4.27 9.85 -11.93
N SER A 44 5.23 10.70 -11.52
CA SER A 44 6.64 10.33 -11.41
C SER A 44 6.86 9.31 -10.29
N GLU A 45 6.25 9.53 -9.13
CA GLU A 45 6.36 8.60 -8.00
C GLU A 45 5.68 7.27 -8.28
N ALA A 46 4.51 7.25 -8.93
CA ALA A 46 3.86 6.02 -9.38
C ALA A 46 4.77 5.20 -10.32
N ARG A 47 5.52 5.89 -11.19
CA ARG A 47 6.53 5.26 -12.06
C ARG A 47 7.68 4.65 -11.25
N ASP A 48 8.17 5.35 -10.22
CA ASP A 48 9.27 4.87 -9.38
C ASP A 48 8.84 3.71 -8.47
N ILE A 49 7.60 3.74 -7.96
CA ILE A 49 6.97 2.61 -7.29
C ILE A 49 6.94 1.39 -8.21
N ALA A 50 6.51 1.56 -9.47
CA ALA A 50 6.49 0.46 -10.44
C ALA A 50 7.89 -0.07 -10.77
N LYS A 51 8.90 0.80 -10.93
CA LYS A 51 10.30 0.37 -11.11
C LYS A 51 10.80 -0.45 -9.92
N THR A 52 10.50 0.01 -8.72
CA THR A 52 10.90 -0.66 -7.47
C THR A 52 10.23 -2.03 -7.38
N TRP A 53 8.93 -2.11 -7.68
CA TRP A 53 8.20 -3.37 -7.73
C TRP A 53 8.81 -4.34 -8.76
N MET A 54 9.12 -3.88 -9.98
CA MET A 54 9.77 -4.73 -11.00
C MET A 54 11.11 -5.28 -10.51
N LYS A 55 11.94 -4.44 -9.90
CA LYS A 55 13.23 -4.85 -9.34
C LYS A 55 13.07 -5.88 -8.22
N SER A 56 12.14 -5.65 -7.30
CA SER A 56 11.84 -6.57 -6.19
C SER A 56 11.29 -7.93 -6.66
N ASN A 57 10.62 -7.96 -7.82
CA ASN A 57 10.10 -9.19 -8.43
C ASN A 57 11.03 -9.78 -9.50
N ASN A 58 12.31 -9.37 -9.54
CA ASN A 58 13.35 -9.87 -10.44
C ASN A 58 13.10 -9.62 -11.95
N TYR A 59 12.28 -8.63 -12.30
CA TYR A 59 12.13 -8.13 -13.68
C TYR A 59 13.25 -7.14 -14.03
N ARG A 60 14.50 -7.62 -14.05
CA ARG A 60 15.70 -6.77 -14.18
C ARG A 60 15.78 -5.95 -15.47
N PHE A 61 15.23 -6.49 -16.55
CA PHE A 61 15.22 -5.83 -17.87
C PHE A 61 13.86 -5.27 -18.24
N GLY A 62 12.89 -5.32 -17.31
CA GLY A 62 11.58 -4.73 -17.51
C GLY A 62 11.66 -3.21 -17.61
N ARG A 63 10.72 -2.61 -18.32
CA ARG A 63 10.59 -1.16 -18.48
C ARG A 63 9.22 -0.72 -18.00
N VAL A 64 9.16 0.48 -17.43
CA VAL A 64 7.88 1.13 -17.13
C VAL A 64 7.45 1.97 -18.34
N GLY A 65 6.27 1.67 -18.87
CA GLY A 65 5.66 2.34 -20.00
C GLY A 65 4.87 3.58 -19.60
N ASP A 66 3.66 3.70 -20.15
CA ASP A 66 2.80 4.84 -19.90
C ASP A 66 2.22 4.78 -18.49
N VAL A 67 2.01 5.96 -17.92
CA VAL A 67 1.37 6.15 -16.61
C VAL A 67 0.14 7.00 -16.85
N ARG A 68 -1.02 6.48 -16.47
CA ARG A 68 -2.31 7.16 -16.63
C ARG A 68 -3.05 7.17 -15.30
N GLU A 69 -3.56 8.32 -14.90
CA GLU A 69 -4.42 8.41 -13.71
C GLU A 69 -5.89 8.21 -14.11
N LYS A 70 -6.60 7.37 -13.36
CA LYS A 70 -8.04 7.14 -13.55
C LYS A 70 -8.65 6.67 -12.23
N ASP A 71 -9.80 7.22 -11.86
CA ASP A 71 -10.59 6.77 -10.70
C ASP A 71 -9.78 6.69 -9.38
N GLY A 72 -8.88 7.66 -9.15
CA GLY A 72 -8.04 7.69 -7.94
C GLY A 72 -6.90 6.66 -7.91
N VAL A 73 -6.59 6.02 -9.04
CA VAL A 73 -5.43 5.13 -9.18
C VAL A 73 -4.58 5.50 -10.39
N PHE A 74 -3.27 5.29 -10.27
CA PHE A 74 -2.36 5.27 -11.41
C PHE A 74 -2.32 3.87 -12.02
N LEU A 75 -2.63 3.81 -13.30
CA LEU A 75 -2.45 2.66 -14.18
C LEU A 75 -1.07 2.77 -14.83
N VAL A 76 -0.14 1.95 -14.36
CA VAL A 76 1.26 1.96 -14.82
C VAL A 76 1.51 0.75 -15.70
N GLU A 77 1.88 0.96 -16.97
CA GLU A 77 2.18 -0.15 -17.86
C GLU A 77 3.56 -0.76 -17.56
N LEU A 78 3.61 -2.08 -17.49
CA LEU A 78 4.86 -2.83 -17.35
C LEU A 78 5.18 -3.52 -18.70
N LYS A 79 6.40 -3.30 -19.19
CA LYS A 79 6.87 -3.77 -20.50
C LYS A 79 8.09 -4.67 -20.33
N SER A 80 8.23 -5.67 -21.20
CA SER A 80 9.42 -6.52 -21.27
C SER A 80 10.63 -5.71 -21.77
N ALA A 81 11.80 -6.33 -21.80
CA ALA A 81 13.01 -5.74 -22.37
C ALA A 81 12.79 -5.26 -23.83
N ASP A 82 11.99 -6.02 -24.57
CA ASP A 82 11.62 -5.81 -25.98
C ASP A 82 10.51 -4.75 -26.16
N GLY A 83 10.02 -4.16 -25.08
CA GLY A 83 8.99 -3.12 -25.11
C GLY A 83 7.56 -3.64 -25.21
N ILE A 84 7.36 -4.96 -25.18
CA ILE A 84 6.03 -5.58 -25.21
C ILE A 84 5.38 -5.43 -23.84
N ARG A 85 4.17 -4.85 -23.79
CA ARG A 85 3.40 -4.76 -22.54
C ARG A 85 2.98 -6.16 -22.09
N PHE A 86 3.27 -6.49 -20.83
CA PHE A 86 2.88 -7.78 -20.23
C PHE A 86 1.89 -7.61 -19.08
N ALA A 87 1.88 -6.46 -18.39
CA ALA A 87 0.98 -6.22 -17.26
C ALA A 87 0.68 -4.73 -17.08
N THR A 88 -0.27 -4.44 -16.20
CA THR A 88 -0.56 -3.09 -15.70
C THR A 88 -0.60 -3.13 -14.19
N LEU A 89 0.27 -2.36 -13.56
CA LEU A 89 0.32 -2.18 -12.12
C LEU A 89 -0.67 -1.07 -11.76
N LYS A 90 -1.49 -1.30 -10.72
CA LYS A 90 -2.38 -0.28 -10.17
C LYS A 90 -1.79 0.26 -8.88
N VAL A 91 -1.55 1.56 -8.83
CA VAL A 91 -1.04 2.27 -7.65
C VAL A 91 -2.11 3.23 -7.15
N ASN A 92 -2.47 3.16 -5.88
CA ASN A 92 -3.40 4.10 -5.27
C ASN A 92 -2.82 5.52 -5.29
N ALA A 93 -3.55 6.50 -5.84
CA ALA A 93 -3.05 7.86 -5.98
C ALA A 93 -2.96 8.61 -4.64
N ALA A 94 -3.72 8.21 -3.61
CA ALA A 94 -3.65 8.81 -2.29
C ALA A 94 -2.53 8.21 -1.43
N THR A 95 -2.36 6.89 -1.44
CA THR A 95 -1.45 6.18 -0.51
C THR A 95 -0.14 5.73 -1.15
N GLY A 96 -0.10 5.56 -2.47
CA GLY A 96 1.04 4.95 -3.17
C GLY A 96 1.12 3.43 -3.05
N GLU A 97 0.11 2.81 -2.47
CA GLU A 97 0.05 1.36 -2.35
C GLU A 97 -0.26 0.71 -3.69
N ILE A 98 0.40 -0.42 -3.94
CA ILE A 98 0.11 -1.26 -5.10
C ILE A 98 -1.13 -2.08 -4.75
N VAL A 99 -2.21 -1.87 -5.49
CA VAL A 99 -3.50 -2.54 -5.28
C VAL A 99 -3.74 -3.70 -6.24
N SER A 100 -2.94 -3.81 -7.31
CA SER A 100 -2.94 -4.95 -8.26
C SER A 100 -1.74 -4.92 -9.19
#